data_AF-A0A165ZHX8-F1
#
_entry.id   AF-A0A165ZHX8-F1
#
_cell.length_a   1.000
_cell.length_b   1.000
_cell.length_c   1.000
_cell.angle_alpha   90.00
_cell.angle_beta   90.00
_cell.angle_gamma   90.00
#
_symmetry.space_group_name_H-M   'P 1'
#
loop_
_entity.id
_entity.type
_entity.pdbx_description
1 polymer ?
#
loop_
_entity_poly.entity_id
_entity_poly.type
_entity_poly.pdbx_seq_one_letter_code
_entity_poly.pdbx_strand_id
1 'polypeptide(L)' 'MTKLGIKSKDALHIACATLSSCEYFITCDKRLLNKNINEIKVINPIDFVRSVNDNEN' A
#
# COMPACT_ATOMS: atom_id res chain seq x y z
N MET A 1 6.45 6.46 9.83
CA MET A 1 7.06 5.19 9.36
C MET A 1 7.79 4.41 10.47
N THR A 2 8.80 4.95 11.16
CA THR A 2 9.60 4.20 12.15
C THR A 2 8.79 3.67 13.35
N LYS A 3 7.79 4.43 13.82
CA LYS A 3 6.84 4.00 14.87
C LYS A 3 5.96 2.81 14.45
N LEU A 4 5.83 2.56 13.14
CA LEU A 4 5.08 1.43 12.59
C LEU A 4 5.97 0.19 12.39
N GLY A 5 7.29 0.28 12.65
CA GLY A 5 8.25 -0.79 12.41
C GLY A 5 8.55 -1.06 10.93
N ILE A 6 8.34 -0.06 10.07
CA ILE A 6 8.60 -0.12 8.63
C ILE A 6 10.09 0.19 8.39
N LYS A 7 10.78 -0.66 7.61
CA LYS A 7 12.20 -0.48 7.29
C LYS A 7 12.41 0.69 6.32
N SER A 8 13.61 1.26 6.31
CA SER A 8 13.92 2.48 5.54
C SER A 8 13.57 2.38 4.05
N LYS A 9 13.84 1.23 3.41
CA LYS A 9 13.52 1.02 1.98
C LYS A 9 12.02 1.00 1.73
N ASP A 10 11.26 0.30 2.57
CA ASP A 10 9.81 0.22 2.47
C ASP A 10 9.18 1.59 2.73
N ALA A 11 9.69 2.32 3.73
CA ALA A 11 9.26 3.67 4.05
C ALA A 11 9.47 4.65 2.88
N LEU A 12 10.59 4.52 2.14
CA LEU A 12 10.85 5.34 0.96
C LEU A 12 9.84 5.06 -0.16
N HIS A 13 9.55 3.80 -0.48
CA HIS A 13 8.57 3.47 -1.52
C HIS A 13 7.18 3.99 -1.17
N ILE A 14 6.77 3.84 0.10
CA ILE A 14 5.49 4.37 0.55
C ILE A 14 5.46 5.90 0.45
N ALA A 15 6.52 6.57 0.90
CA ALA A 15 6.62 8.03 0.78
C ALA A 15 6.54 8.48 -0.69
N CYS A 16 7.24 7.81 -1.61
CA CYS A 16 7.15 8.11 -3.03
C CYS A 16 5.73 7.93 -3.59
N ALA A 17 5.02 6.86 -3.20
CA ALA A 17 3.66 6.61 -3.64
C ALA A 17 2.67 7.66 -3.08
N THR A 18 2.78 8.01 -1.80
CA THR A 18 1.99 9.08 -1.18
C THR A 18 2.27 10.43 -1.83
N LEU A 19 3.54 10.80 -2.06
CA LEU A 19 3.91 12.06 -2.71
C LEU A 19 3.44 12.13 -4.17
N SER A 20 3.39 10.99 -4.85
CA SER A 20 2.83 10.86 -6.21
C SER A 20 1.30 10.84 -6.22
N SER A 21 0.64 11.00 -5.06
CA SER A 21 -0.82 10.93 -4.91
C SER A 21 -1.44 9.62 -5.41
N CYS A 22 -0.72 8.50 -5.25
CA CYS A 22 -1.27 7.19 -5.57
C CYS A 22 -2.34 6.80 -4.55
N GLU A 23 -3.46 6.24 -5.03
CA GLU A 23 -4.51 5.70 -4.15
C GLU A 23 -4.07 4.40 -3.47
N TYR A 24 -3.31 3.57 -4.19
CA TYR A 24 -2.93 2.22 -3.76
C TYR A 24 -1.42 2.02 -3.74
N PHE A 25 -0.93 1.38 -2.69
CA PHE A 25 0.40 0.80 -2.63
C PHE A 25 0.28 -0.73 -2.74
N ILE A 26 0.60 -1.27 -3.92
CA ILE A 26 0.42 -2.69 -4.21
C ILE A 26 1.66 -3.48 -3.76
N THR A 27 1.48 -4.51 -2.93
CA THR A 27 2.60 -5.35 -2.44
C THR A 27 2.17 -6.77 -2.10
N CYS A 28 3.11 -7.72 -2.16
CA CYS A 28 2.93 -9.09 -1.68
C CYS A 28 3.50 -9.32 -0.27
N ASP A 29 4.17 -8.31 0.34
CA ASP A 29 4.74 -8.45 1.68
C ASP A 29 3.65 -8.40 2.76
N LYS A 30 3.37 -9.55 3.37
CA LYS A 30 2.38 -9.71 4.45
C LYS A 30 2.63 -8.77 5.63
N ARG A 31 3.88 -8.42 5.93
CA ARG A 31 4.20 -7.50 7.02
C ARG A 31 3.72 -6.09 6.72
N LEU A 32 3.76 -5.66 5.47
CA LEU A 32 3.24 -4.36 5.04
C LEU A 32 1.71 -4.40 4.91
N LEU A 33 1.16 -5.47 4.35
CA LEU A 33 -0.31 -5.66 4.25
C LEU A 33 -1.01 -5.62 5.61
N ASN A 34 -0.34 -6.11 6.66
CA ASN A 34 -0.87 -6.10 8.02
C ASN A 34 -0.63 -4.78 8.77
N LYS A 35 -0.05 -3.75 8.14
CA LYS A 35 0.19 -2.45 8.75
C LYS A 35 -0.90 -1.49 8.33
N ASN A 36 -1.47 -0.79 9.31
CA ASN A 36 -2.32 0.34 9.02
C ASN A 36 -1.45 1.56 8.74
N ILE A 37 -1.46 2.01 7.49
CA ILE A 37 -0.76 3.21 7.02
C ILE A 37 -1.85 4.18 6.58
N ASN A 38 -2.05 5.24 7.35
CA ASN A 38 -3.16 6.16 7.13
C ASN A 38 -3.01 6.97 5.83
N GLU A 39 -1.79 7.08 5.34
CA GLU A 39 -1.42 7.92 4.20
C GLU A 39 -1.66 7.27 2.84
N ILE A 40 -1.78 5.93 2.75
CA ILE A 40 -2.01 5.21 1.49
C ILE A 40 -2.63 3.83 1.71
N LYS A 41 -3.53 3.40 0.82
CA LYS A 41 -4.16 2.07 0.93
C LYS A 41 -3.18 0.98 0.47
N VAL A 42 -2.71 0.18 1.41
CA VAL A 42 -1.86 -0.98 1.10
C VAL A 42 -2.75 -2.16 0.71
N ILE A 43 -2.50 -2.75 -0.46
CA ILE A 43 -3.32 -3.84 -1.00
C ILE A 43 -2.44 -4.89 -1.69
N ASN A 44 -2.87 -6.15 -1.74
CA ASN A 44 -2.17 -7.15 -2.54
C ASN A 44 -2.68 -7.14 -3.99
N PRO A 45 -1.88 -7.62 -4.95
CA PRO A 45 -2.26 -7.55 -6.37
C PRO A 45 -3.58 -8.25 -6.71
N ILE A 46 -3.89 -9.37 -6.06
CA ILE A 46 -5.12 -10.14 -6.34
C ILE A 46 -6.34 -9.35 -5.90
N ASP A 47 -6.31 -8.80 -4.68
CA ASP A 47 -7.41 -8.00 -4.15
C ASP A 47 -7.52 -6.65 -4.86
N PHE A 48 -6.41 -6.10 -5.36
CA PHE A 48 -6.44 -4.93 -6.22
C PHE A 48 -7.26 -5.23 -7.49
N VAL A 49 -6.89 -6.26 -8.26
CA VAL A 49 -7.62 -6.65 -9.49
C VAL A 49 -9.10 -6.87 -9.23
N ARG A 50 -9.46 -7.58 -8.15
CA ARG A 50 -10.86 -7.75 -7.75
C ARG A 50 -11.56 -6.43 -7.49
N SER A 51 -10.93 -5.53 -6.73
CA SER A 51 -11.50 -4.23 -6.44
C SER A 51 -11.72 -3.38 -7.68
N VAL A 52 -10.82 -3.42 -8.68
CA VAL A 52 -11.03 -2.65 -9.92
C VAL A 52 -12.21 -3.22 -10.71
N ASN A 53 -12.29 -4.55 -10.85
CA ASN A 53 -13.36 -5.21 -11.58
C ASN A 53 -14.74 -5.01 -10.91
N ASP A 54 -14.80 -4.96 -9.58
CA ASP A 54 -16.05 -4.72 -8.85
C ASP A 54 -16.55 -3.27 -9.02
N ASN A 55 -15.65 -2.31 -9.25
CA ASN A 55 -16.00 -0.90 -9.48
C ASN A 55 -16.39 -0.60 -10.94
N GLU A 56 -16.24 -1.57 -11.86
CA GLU A 56 -16.62 -1.45 -13.28
C GLU A 56 -18.03 -2.02 -13.58
N ASN A 57 -18.78 -2.46 -12.55
CA ASN A 57 -20.15 -2.96 -12.68
C ASN A 57 -21.20 -1.96 -12.18
#